data_AF-A0A963U155-F1
#
_entry.id   AF-A0A963U155-F1
#
_cell.length_a   1.000
_cell.length_b   1.000
_cell.length_c   1.000
_cell.angle_alpha   90.00
_cell.angle_beta   90.00
_cell.angle_gamma   90.00
#
_symmetry.space_group_name_H-M   'P 1'
#
loop_
_entity.id
_entity.type
_entity.pdbx_description
1 polymer ?
#
loop_
_entity_poly.entity_id
_entity_poly.type
_entity_poly.pdbx_seq_one_letter_code
_entity_poly.pdbx_strand_id
1 'polypeptide(L)'
;RGDEVFWGGEGFIPYTGAPEGWPAECAALLHRLAITDIVLYGDARPVHVAAIALARKAGVTIHVFEEGYIRPYWATYERGGSNGNSRLMRLTIDEMAAALRQTDIEVPKPPAHWGDMREHIFYGALYHFFVLALNRRYRGFLPHRGVTVAEEFRLHLMRLLLMPVHRVERWVATFRIRSSGFPYHLAL
;
A
#
# COMPACT_ATOMS: atom_id res chain seq x y z
N ARG A 1 10.82 -2.06 -12.04
CA ARG A 1 11.75 -3.16 -11.70
C ARG A 1 11.81 -3.44 -10.20
N GLY A 2 11.40 -2.53 -9.32
CA GLY A 2 11.28 -2.85 -7.89
C GLY A 2 10.50 -4.13 -7.64
N ASP A 3 9.25 -4.20 -8.12
CA ASP A 3 8.40 -5.40 -7.97
C ASP A 3 9.04 -6.68 -8.53
N GLU A 4 9.65 -6.61 -9.72
CA GLU A 4 10.35 -7.75 -10.35
C GLU A 4 11.49 -8.29 -9.47
N VAL A 5 12.28 -7.41 -8.86
CA VAL A 5 13.40 -7.81 -8.01
C VAL A 5 12.92 -8.39 -6.68
N PHE A 6 11.89 -7.78 -6.08
CA PHE A 6 11.35 -8.23 -4.80
C PHE A 6 10.46 -9.47 -4.94
N TRP A 7 9.93 -9.76 -6.14
CA TRP A 7 9.31 -11.06 -6.43
C TRP A 7 10.34 -12.18 -6.39
N GLY A 8 11.49 -12.00 -7.06
CA GLY A 8 12.69 -12.84 -6.93
C GLY A 8 12.59 -14.31 -7.36
N GLY A 9 11.38 -14.83 -7.62
CA GLY A 9 11.12 -16.24 -7.89
C GLY A 9 10.46 -16.53 -9.24
N GLU A 10 10.11 -17.80 -9.43
CA GLU A 10 9.41 -18.28 -10.63
C GLU A 10 7.99 -17.70 -10.75
N GLY A 11 7.38 -17.82 -11.94
CA GLY A 11 6.00 -17.39 -12.17
C GLY A 11 5.81 -15.89 -12.39
N PHE A 12 6.87 -15.07 -12.39
CA PHE A 12 6.77 -13.66 -12.74
C PHE A 12 6.47 -13.48 -14.24
N ILE A 13 5.32 -12.88 -14.56
CA ILE A 13 4.92 -12.53 -15.91
C ILE A 13 4.95 -11.01 -16.07
N PRO A 14 6.00 -10.44 -16.70
CA PRO A 14 6.13 -9.00 -16.86
C PRO A 14 5.18 -8.47 -17.93
N TYR A 15 4.38 -7.47 -17.57
CA TYR A 15 3.69 -6.63 -18.53
C TYR A 15 4.54 -5.39 -18.87
N THR A 16 5.00 -5.28 -20.12
CA THR A 16 5.82 -4.15 -20.60
C THR A 16 5.11 -3.30 -21.65
N GLY A 17 3.85 -3.60 -21.93
CA GLY A 17 3.01 -2.84 -22.86
C GLY A 17 2.55 -1.50 -22.29
N ALA A 18 1.80 -0.76 -23.11
CA ALA A 18 1.17 0.48 -22.69
C ALA A 18 -0.06 0.18 -21.80
N PRO A 19 -0.44 1.04 -20.84
CA PRO A 19 -1.51 0.73 -19.88
C PRO A 19 -2.86 0.46 -20.54
N GLU A 20 -3.09 0.99 -21.74
CA GLU A 20 -4.30 0.77 -22.55
C GLU A 20 -4.43 -0.69 -23.03
N GLY A 21 -3.30 -1.38 -23.23
CA GLY A 21 -3.28 -2.78 -23.62
C GLY A 21 -3.42 -3.75 -22.44
N TRP A 22 -3.33 -3.26 -21.20
CA TRP A 22 -3.36 -4.11 -20.00
C TRP A 22 -4.65 -4.93 -19.88
N PRO A 23 -5.86 -4.37 -20.10
CA PRO A 23 -7.09 -5.16 -19.99
C PRO A 23 -7.13 -6.35 -20.95
N ALA A 24 -6.62 -6.19 -22.17
CA ALA A 24 -6.59 -7.28 -23.16
C ALA A 24 -5.61 -8.40 -22.74
N GLU A 25 -4.41 -8.04 -22.31
CA GLU A 25 -3.42 -9.02 -21.81
C GLU A 25 -3.90 -9.71 -20.54
N CYS A 26 -4.49 -8.97 -19.60
CA CYS A 26 -5.04 -9.53 -18.36
C CYS A 26 -6.13 -10.57 -18.66
N ALA A 27 -7.07 -10.28 -19.56
CA ALA A 27 -8.08 -11.24 -19.98
C ALA A 27 -7.47 -12.49 -20.63
N ALA A 28 -6.47 -12.30 -21.49
CA ALA A 28 -5.74 -13.40 -22.11
C ALA A 28 -5.02 -14.27 -21.07
N LEU A 29 -4.42 -13.66 -20.03
CA LEU A 29 -3.76 -14.38 -18.93
C LEU A 29 -4.75 -15.18 -18.09
N LEU A 30 -5.86 -14.57 -17.68
CA LEU A 30 -6.91 -15.25 -16.90
C LEU A 30 -7.38 -16.52 -17.61
N HIS A 31 -7.61 -16.44 -18.92
CA HIS A 31 -8.04 -17.58 -19.72
C HIS A 31 -6.90 -18.59 -19.97
N ARG A 32 -5.75 -18.13 -20.48
CA ARG A 32 -4.63 -18.99 -20.89
C ARG A 32 -4.05 -19.80 -19.73
N LEU A 33 -4.07 -19.24 -18.52
CA LEU A 33 -3.55 -19.89 -17.33
C LEU A 33 -4.65 -20.56 -16.48
N ALA A 34 -5.90 -20.52 -16.93
CA ALA A 34 -7.05 -21.03 -16.19
C ALA A 34 -7.09 -20.53 -14.72
N ILE A 35 -6.90 -19.21 -14.55
CA ILE A 35 -6.83 -18.59 -13.22
C ILE A 35 -8.18 -18.73 -12.51
N THR A 36 -8.17 -19.26 -11.28
CA THR A 36 -9.36 -19.39 -10.42
C THR A 36 -9.51 -18.24 -9.43
N ASP A 37 -8.39 -17.65 -9.03
CA ASP A 37 -8.30 -16.63 -8.00
C ASP A 37 -7.28 -15.55 -8.37
N ILE A 38 -7.59 -14.30 -8.08
CA ILE A 38 -6.61 -13.20 -8.11
C ILE A 38 -6.42 -12.63 -6.71
N VAL A 39 -5.17 -12.35 -6.37
CA VAL A 39 -4.78 -11.70 -5.10
C VAL A 39 -4.19 -10.34 -5.41
N LEU A 40 -4.73 -9.30 -4.79
CA LEU A 40 -4.35 -7.91 -5.01
C LEU A 40 -3.99 -7.24 -3.69
N TYR A 41 -3.04 -6.32 -3.71
CA TYR A 41 -2.79 -5.40 -2.61
C TYR A 41 -3.38 -4.02 -2.97
N GLY A 42 -4.56 -3.74 -2.43
CA GLY A 42 -5.45 -2.64 -2.80
C GLY A 42 -6.21 -2.88 -4.10
N ASP A 43 -7.30 -2.14 -4.32
CA ASP A 43 -8.23 -2.36 -5.43
C ASP A 43 -8.52 -1.11 -6.28
N ALA A 44 -8.09 0.07 -5.83
CA ALA A 44 -8.39 1.35 -6.49
C ALA A 44 -7.42 1.73 -7.63
N ARG A 45 -6.29 1.04 -7.78
CA ARG A 45 -5.32 1.35 -8.84
C ARG A 45 -5.90 1.01 -10.22
N PRO A 46 -5.69 1.82 -11.28
CA PRO A 46 -6.29 1.56 -12.59
C PRO A 46 -6.08 0.13 -13.13
N VAL A 47 -4.87 -0.42 -12.94
CA VAL A 47 -4.56 -1.80 -13.33
C VAL A 47 -5.34 -2.85 -12.53
N HIS A 48 -5.58 -2.60 -11.24
CA HIS A 48 -6.37 -3.48 -10.37
C HIS A 48 -7.87 -3.36 -10.68
N VAL A 49 -8.37 -2.14 -10.92
CA VAL A 49 -9.76 -1.91 -11.32
C VAL A 49 -10.10 -2.69 -12.59
N ALA A 50 -9.23 -2.62 -13.61
CA ALA A 50 -9.40 -3.40 -14.84
C ALA A 50 -9.37 -4.92 -14.58
N ALA A 51 -8.38 -5.40 -13.81
CA ALA A 51 -8.25 -6.83 -13.48
C ALA A 51 -9.46 -7.36 -12.70
N ILE A 52 -9.96 -6.61 -11.71
CA ILE A 52 -11.15 -6.94 -10.92
C ILE A 52 -12.39 -7.03 -11.82
N ALA A 53 -12.58 -6.06 -12.71
CA ALA A 53 -13.72 -6.06 -13.62
C ALA A 53 -13.73 -7.27 -14.55
N LEU A 54 -12.55 -7.67 -15.04
CA LEU A 54 -12.39 -8.86 -15.87
C LEU A 54 -12.57 -10.16 -15.07
N ALA A 55 -11.98 -10.25 -13.89
CA ALA A 55 -12.12 -11.38 -12.98
C ALA A 55 -13.58 -11.65 -12.61
N ARG A 56 -14.34 -10.60 -12.27
CA ARG A 56 -15.79 -10.71 -11.99
C ARG A 56 -16.56 -11.29 -13.17
N LYS A 57 -16.27 -10.85 -14.40
CA LYS A 57 -16.92 -11.37 -15.61
C LYS A 57 -16.56 -12.83 -15.89
N ALA A 58 -15.35 -13.23 -15.55
CA ALA A 58 -14.85 -14.59 -15.73
C ALA A 58 -15.20 -15.55 -14.58
N GLY A 59 -15.89 -15.08 -13.53
CA GLY A 59 -16.20 -15.91 -12.35
C GLY A 59 -14.99 -16.22 -11.46
N VAL A 60 -13.91 -15.45 -11.59
CA VAL A 60 -12.67 -15.59 -10.82
C VAL A 60 -12.84 -14.97 -9.44
N THR A 61 -12.40 -15.67 -8.40
CA THR A 61 -12.46 -15.18 -7.02
C THR A 61 -11.45 -14.05 -6.81
N ILE A 62 -11.86 -13.02 -6.08
CA ILE A 62 -11.03 -11.82 -5.85
C ILE A 62 -10.71 -11.71 -4.38
N HIS A 63 -9.42 -11.70 -4.08
CA HIS A 63 -8.85 -11.47 -2.76
C HIS A 63 -8.13 -10.13 -2.74
N VAL A 64 -8.52 -9.26 -1.82
CA VAL A 64 -7.89 -7.95 -1.66
C VAL A 64 -7.30 -7.86 -0.27
N PHE A 65 -6.00 -7.63 -0.22
CA PHE A 65 -5.28 -7.24 0.97
C PHE A 65 -5.09 -5.73 1.00
N GLU A 66 -5.09 -5.14 2.19
CA GLU A 66 -4.77 -3.73 2.40
C GLU A 66 -4.02 -3.54 3.72
N GLU A 67 -3.46 -2.35 3.90
CA GLU A 67 -2.92 -1.97 5.20
C GLU A 67 -4.03 -2.01 6.26
N GLY A 68 -3.71 -2.55 7.45
CA GLY A 68 -4.66 -2.66 8.54
C GLY A 68 -5.20 -1.30 8.98
N TYR A 69 -6.43 -1.30 9.50
CA TYR A 69 -7.02 -0.11 10.14
C TYR A 69 -6.22 0.36 11.37
N ILE A 70 -5.54 -0.57 12.04
CA ILE A 70 -4.63 -0.31 13.15
C ILE A 70 -3.21 -0.64 12.68
N ARG A 71 -2.42 0.39 12.38
CA ARG A 71 -1.06 0.24 11.85
C ARG A 71 -0.01 0.25 12.97
N PRO A 72 1.18 -0.33 12.73
CA PRO A 72 1.66 -0.96 11.49
C PRO A 72 1.54 -2.49 11.46
N TYR A 73 0.99 -3.12 12.49
CA TYR A 73 1.05 -4.58 12.66
C TYR A 73 0.05 -5.36 11.80
N TRP A 74 -1.12 -4.79 11.55
CA TRP A 74 -2.22 -5.51 10.90
C TRP A 74 -2.25 -5.28 9.39
N ALA A 75 -2.73 -6.30 8.68
CA ALA A 75 -3.24 -6.20 7.32
C ALA A 75 -4.71 -6.60 7.33
N THR A 76 -5.50 -6.04 6.40
CA THR A 76 -6.87 -6.51 6.17
C THR A 76 -6.91 -7.49 5.00
N TYR A 77 -7.86 -8.41 5.04
CA TYR A 77 -8.19 -9.31 3.94
C TYR A 77 -9.69 -9.26 3.70
N GLU A 78 -10.09 -8.99 2.48
CA GLU A 78 -11.48 -8.93 2.08
C GLU A 78 -11.71 -9.59 0.72
N ARG A 79 -12.91 -10.17 0.54
CA ARG A 79 -13.32 -10.70 -0.76
C ARG A 79 -14.12 -9.66 -1.54
N GLY A 80 -13.72 -9.45 -2.79
CA GLY A 80 -14.46 -8.63 -3.77
C GLY A 80 -14.20 -7.12 -3.73
N GLY A 81 -13.47 -6.60 -2.74
CA GLY A 81 -13.10 -5.19 -2.61
C GLY A 81 -12.69 -4.84 -1.18
N SER A 82 -11.93 -3.76 -0.99
CA SER A 82 -11.51 -3.23 0.32
C SER A 82 -11.86 -1.74 0.45
N ASN A 83 -11.71 -1.17 1.65
CA ASN A 83 -11.96 0.25 1.92
C ASN A 83 -13.36 0.70 1.43
N GLY A 84 -13.44 1.67 0.50
CA GLY A 84 -14.70 2.15 -0.06
C GLY A 84 -15.48 1.11 -0.87
N ASN A 85 -14.84 0.03 -1.32
CA ASN A 85 -15.47 -1.09 -2.01
C ASN A 85 -15.75 -2.28 -1.09
N SER A 86 -15.39 -2.15 0.20
CA SER A 86 -15.62 -3.18 1.22
C SER A 86 -17.10 -3.52 1.35
N ARG A 87 -17.38 -4.76 1.73
CA ARG A 87 -18.73 -5.16 2.16
C ARG A 87 -19.18 -4.41 3.42
N LEU A 88 -18.24 -3.95 4.25
CA LEU A 88 -18.51 -3.19 5.47
C LEU A 88 -19.25 -1.88 5.16
N MET A 89 -19.03 -1.28 3.98
CA MET A 89 -19.73 -0.06 3.56
C MET A 89 -21.24 -0.25 3.38
N ARG A 90 -21.72 -1.50 3.32
CA ARG A 90 -23.13 -1.85 3.19
C ARG A 90 -23.74 -2.39 4.49
N LEU A 91 -22.93 -2.59 5.53
CA LEU A 91 -23.42 -3.06 6.81
C LEU A 91 -23.90 -1.89 7.66
N THR A 92 -25.05 -2.10 8.29
CA THR A 92 -25.55 -1.23 9.35
C THR A 92 -24.82 -1.49 10.67
N ILE A 93 -24.85 -0.52 11.58
CA ILE A 93 -24.27 -0.67 12.92
C ILE A 93 -24.91 -1.86 13.66
N ASP A 94 -26.21 -2.08 13.49
CA ASP A 94 -26.92 -3.19 14.14
C ASP A 94 -26.45 -4.55 13.63
N GLU A 95 -26.23 -4.69 12.32
CA GLU A 95 -25.66 -5.90 11.72
C GLU A 95 -24.23 -6.15 12.21
N MET A 96 -23.41 -5.09 12.29
CA MET A 96 -22.05 -5.19 12.85
C MET A 96 -22.09 -5.64 14.31
N ALA A 97 -22.95 -5.02 15.13
CA ALA A 97 -23.10 -5.38 16.54
C ALA A 97 -23.61 -6.81 16.72
N ALA A 98 -24.54 -7.27 15.87
CA ALA A 98 -25.02 -8.65 15.86
C ALA A 98 -23.91 -9.65 15.51
N ALA A 99 -23.09 -9.35 14.50
CA ALA A 99 -21.94 -10.18 14.13
C ALA A 99 -20.90 -10.25 15.26
N LEU A 100 -20.59 -9.12 15.90
CA LEU A 100 -19.63 -9.06 17.00
C LEU A 100 -20.06 -9.90 18.21
N ARG A 101 -21.37 -9.95 18.52
CA ARG A 101 -21.89 -10.80 19.61
C ARG A 101 -21.68 -12.30 19.36
N GLN A 102 -21.56 -12.72 18.10
CA GLN A 102 -21.33 -14.12 17.72
C GLN A 102 -19.83 -14.45 17.59
N THR A 103 -18.96 -13.45 17.71
CA THR A 103 -17.54 -13.56 17.39
C THR A 103 -16.72 -13.46 18.66
N ASP A 104 -16.26 -14.60 19.18
CA ASP A 104 -15.34 -14.66 20.31
C ASP A 104 -13.89 -14.72 19.80
N ILE A 105 -13.47 -13.69 19.06
CA ILE A 105 -12.10 -13.60 18.54
C ILE A 105 -11.26 -12.85 19.56
N GLU A 106 -10.41 -13.60 20.28
CA GLU A 106 -9.29 -12.99 20.99
C GLU A 106 -8.27 -12.50 19.96
N VAL A 107 -8.30 -11.19 19.68
CA VAL A 107 -7.34 -10.56 18.77
C VAL A 107 -6.01 -10.42 19.52
N PRO A 108 -4.90 -11.01 19.04
CA PRO A 108 -3.61 -10.83 19.68
C PRO A 108 -3.30 -9.34 19.78
N LYS A 109 -2.76 -8.86 20.89
CA LYS A 109 -2.36 -7.46 20.96
C LYS A 109 -1.13 -7.25 20.09
N PRO A 110 -1.08 -6.22 19.23
CA PRO A 110 0.13 -5.93 18.48
C PRO A 110 1.28 -5.63 19.47
N PRO A 111 2.51 -6.03 19.17
CA PRO A 111 3.65 -5.72 20.00
C PRO A 111 3.84 -4.19 20.09
N ALA A 112 4.39 -3.72 21.20
CA ALA A 112 4.66 -2.28 21.41
C ALA A 112 5.62 -1.69 20.37
N HIS A 113 6.45 -2.54 19.76
CA HIS A 113 7.34 -2.19 18.67
C HIS A 113 7.14 -3.17 17.50
N TRP A 114 6.81 -2.64 16.33
CA TRP A 114 6.71 -3.39 15.08
C TRP A 114 7.21 -2.54 13.92
N GLY A 115 7.99 -3.15 13.03
CA GLY A 115 8.62 -2.48 11.89
C GLY A 115 9.76 -1.56 12.32
N ASP A 116 11.01 -2.04 12.21
CA ASP A 116 12.17 -1.19 12.45
C ASP A 116 12.21 -0.11 11.35
N MET A 117 12.23 1.16 11.78
CA MET A 117 12.37 2.30 10.88
C MET A 117 13.59 2.15 9.96
N ARG A 118 14.66 1.51 10.43
CA ARG A 118 15.87 1.24 9.64
C ARG A 118 15.58 0.31 8.47
N GLU A 119 14.83 -0.76 8.69
CA GLU A 119 14.41 -1.69 7.64
C GLU A 119 13.50 -0.99 6.64
N HIS A 120 12.54 -0.21 7.12
CA HIS A 120 11.66 0.58 6.26
C HIS A 120 12.44 1.54 5.35
N ILE A 121 13.42 2.26 5.92
CA ILE A 121 14.32 3.14 5.15
C ILE A 121 15.14 2.34 4.14
N PHE A 122 15.74 1.22 4.56
CA PHE A 122 16.61 0.43 3.71
C PHE A 122 15.87 -0.19 2.52
N TYR A 123 14.80 -0.95 2.79
CA TYR A 123 14.02 -1.59 1.73
C TYR A 123 13.30 -0.56 0.86
N GLY A 124 12.83 0.54 1.46
CA GLY A 124 12.30 1.68 0.72
C GLY A 124 13.33 2.26 -0.25
N ALA A 125 14.54 2.57 0.22
CA ALA A 125 15.61 3.11 -0.62
C ALA A 125 16.02 2.14 -1.73
N LEU A 126 16.17 0.85 -1.40
CA LEU A 126 16.55 -0.19 -2.34
C LEU A 126 15.48 -0.38 -3.43
N TYR A 127 14.21 -0.43 -3.07
CA TYR A 127 13.10 -0.51 -4.02
C TYR A 127 13.10 0.68 -4.98
N HIS A 128 13.19 1.91 -4.45
CA HIS A 128 13.20 3.13 -5.27
C HIS A 128 14.44 3.22 -6.15
N PHE A 129 15.60 2.73 -5.70
CA PHE A 129 16.80 2.62 -6.53
C PHE A 129 16.54 1.77 -7.79
N PHE A 130 15.90 0.60 -7.65
CA PHE A 130 15.56 -0.24 -8.80
C PHE A 130 14.54 0.43 -9.75
N VAL A 131 13.62 1.22 -9.21
CA VAL A 131 12.65 1.98 -10.01
C VAL A 131 13.29 3.17 -10.73
N LEU A 132 14.27 3.84 -10.13
CA LEU A 132 14.96 4.97 -10.74
C LEU A 132 16.03 4.54 -11.75
N ALA A 133 16.93 3.65 -11.33
CA ALA A 133 18.13 3.32 -12.11
C ALA A 133 17.88 2.23 -13.17
N LEU A 134 16.95 1.30 -12.91
CA LEU A 134 16.86 0.06 -13.68
C LEU A 134 15.51 -0.15 -14.39
N ASN A 135 14.61 0.83 -14.40
CA ASN A 135 13.25 0.65 -14.90
C ASN A 135 13.06 0.78 -16.43
N ARG A 136 14.14 0.69 -17.22
CA ARG A 136 14.10 0.82 -18.70
C ARG A 136 13.17 -0.18 -19.39
N ARG A 137 12.90 -1.33 -18.76
CA ARG A 137 11.98 -2.37 -19.27
C ARG A 137 10.51 -1.95 -19.22
N TYR A 138 10.13 -1.04 -18.32
CA TYR A 138 8.75 -0.64 -18.05
C TYR A 138 8.51 0.83 -18.42
N ARG A 139 8.98 1.25 -19.60
CA ARG A 139 8.84 2.65 -20.07
C ARG A 139 7.39 3.08 -20.29
N GLY A 140 6.50 2.14 -20.61
CA GLY A 140 5.07 2.38 -20.76
C GLY A 140 4.30 2.47 -19.43
N PHE A 141 4.94 2.24 -18.28
CA PHE A 141 4.25 2.30 -17.00
C PHE A 141 3.90 3.73 -16.63
N LEU A 142 2.61 3.99 -16.42
CA LEU A 142 2.10 5.26 -15.89
C LEU A 142 1.86 5.13 -14.38
N PRO A 143 2.59 5.86 -13.54
CA PRO A 143 2.31 5.91 -12.11
C PRO A 143 0.93 6.51 -11.83
N HIS A 144 0.25 5.99 -10.82
CA HIS A 144 -1.02 6.55 -10.33
C HIS A 144 -0.82 7.75 -9.40
N ARG A 145 0.40 7.98 -8.92
CA ARG A 145 0.75 9.11 -8.04
C ARG A 145 1.12 10.33 -8.89
N GLY A 146 0.72 11.51 -8.44
CA GLY A 146 1.07 12.78 -9.10
C GLY A 146 2.52 13.22 -8.91
N VAL A 147 3.27 12.57 -8.01
CA VAL A 147 4.69 12.86 -7.75
C VAL A 147 5.55 11.80 -8.42
N THR A 148 6.56 12.24 -9.16
CA THR A 148 7.51 11.32 -9.79
C THR A 148 8.49 10.75 -8.76
N VAL A 149 9.04 9.57 -9.01
CA VAL A 149 10.04 8.98 -8.09
C VAL A 149 11.28 9.86 -7.95
N ALA A 150 11.67 10.59 -9.00
CA ALA A 150 12.79 11.52 -8.94
C ALA A 150 12.49 12.73 -8.03
N GLU A 151 11.27 13.23 -8.08
CA GLU A 151 10.82 14.30 -7.19
C GLU A 151 10.75 13.84 -5.74
N GLU A 152 10.18 12.65 -5.50
CA GLU A 152 10.16 12.02 -4.17
C GLU A 152 11.58 11.82 -3.62
N PHE A 153 12.50 11.31 -4.44
CA PHE A 153 13.92 11.20 -4.08
C PHE A 153 14.54 12.56 -3.72
N ARG A 154 14.31 13.59 -4.54
CA ARG A 154 14.80 14.95 -4.26
C ARG A 154 14.27 15.48 -2.93
N LEU A 155 12.98 15.29 -2.65
CA LEU A 155 12.36 15.72 -1.39
C LEU A 155 12.98 14.99 -0.19
N HIS A 156 13.19 13.68 -0.28
CA HIS A 156 13.85 12.91 0.77
C HIS A 156 15.31 13.31 0.96
N LEU A 157 16.05 13.57 -0.13
CA LEU A 157 17.42 14.04 -0.08
C LEU A 157 17.52 15.42 0.60
N MET A 158 16.63 16.35 0.24
CA MET A 158 16.57 17.66 0.90
C MET A 158 16.25 17.53 2.39
N ARG A 159 15.29 16.67 2.75
CA ARG A 159 14.95 16.41 4.16
C ARG A 159 16.12 15.80 4.93
N LEU A 160 16.90 14.93 4.31
CA LEU A 160 18.10 14.33 4.90
C LEU A 160 19.17 15.40 5.16
N LEU A 161 19.44 16.25 4.17
CA LEU A 161 20.42 17.35 4.29
C LEU A 161 19.99 18.40 5.31
N LEU A 162 18.69 18.71 5.39
CA LEU A 162 18.12 19.66 6.35
C LEU A 162 17.86 19.05 7.74
N MET A 163 18.12 17.76 7.94
CA MET A 163 17.86 17.07 9.20
C MET A 163 18.51 17.74 10.43
N PRO A 164 19.75 18.27 10.37
CA PRO A 164 20.35 19.01 11.49
C PRO A 164 19.55 20.28 11.83
N VAL A 165 19.14 21.03 10.81
CA VAL A 165 18.34 22.25 10.97
C VAL A 165 16.99 21.92 11.61
N HIS A 166 16.27 20.94 11.07
CA HIS A 166 15.00 20.47 11.64
C HIS A 166 15.13 19.87 13.04
N ARG A 167 16.31 19.36 13.42
CA ARG A 167 16.57 18.90 14.80
C ARG A 167 16.68 20.10 15.75
N VAL A 168 17.36 21.17 15.35
CA VAL A 168 17.45 22.41 16.12
C VAL A 168 16.08 23.08 16.24
N GLU A 169 15.34 23.22 15.13
CA GLU A 169 13.98 23.80 15.12
C GLU A 169 13.04 23.04 16.07
N ARG A 170 13.02 21.71 16.00
CA ARG A 170 12.22 20.88 16.90
C ARG A 170 12.65 21.02 18.35
N TRP A 171 13.95 21.08 18.62
CA TRP A 171 14.46 21.25 19.98
C TRP A 171 13.99 22.59 20.58
N VAL A 172 14.12 23.69 19.82
CA VAL A 172 13.67 25.02 20.23
C VAL A 172 12.16 25.06 20.42
N ALA A 173 11.37 24.49 19.50
CA ALA A 173 9.92 24.45 19.63
C ALA A 173 9.47 23.63 20.86
N THR A 174 10.09 22.47 21.07
CA THR A 174 9.83 21.62 22.25
C THR A 174 10.18 22.35 23.54
N PHE A 175 11.31 23.05 23.57
CA PHE A 175 11.72 23.85 24.74
C PHE A 175 10.69 24.94 25.05
N ARG A 176 10.25 25.71 24.04
CA ARG A 176 9.23 26.76 24.22
C ARG A 176 7.91 26.20 24.73
N ILE A 177 7.43 25.07 24.19
CA ILE A 177 6.18 24.45 24.64
C ILE A 177 6.30 23.96 26.08
N ARG A 178 7.44 23.36 26.46
CA ARG A 178 7.66 22.87 27.82
C ARG A 178 7.81 24.01 28.84
N SER A 179 8.29 25.18 28.43
CA SER A 179 8.53 26.33 29.32
C SER A 179 7.39 27.35 29.36
N SER A 180 6.44 27.31 28.43
CA SER A 180 5.43 28.37 28.27
C SER A 180 4.28 28.31 29.28
N GLY A 181 4.14 27.24 30.06
CA GLY A 181 3.12 27.11 31.11
C GLY A 181 1.67 27.08 30.61
N PHE A 182 1.43 27.19 29.29
CA PHE A 182 0.10 27.14 28.71
C PHE A 182 -0.35 25.68 28.53
N PRO A 183 -1.65 25.38 28.73
CA PRO A 183 -2.20 24.08 28.39
C PRO A 183 -2.06 23.85 26.87
N TYR A 184 -1.58 22.68 26.49
CA TYR A 184 -1.52 22.24 25.10
C TYR A 184 -2.20 20.88 24.97
N HIS A 185 -2.87 20.66 23.85
CA HIS A 185 -3.45 19.38 23.50
C HIS A 185 -2.45 18.60 22.64
N LEU A 186 -2.12 17.38 23.08
CA LEU A 186 -1.34 16.45 22.27
C LEU A 186 -2.32 15.73 21.33
N ALA A 187 -2.28 16.08 20.05
CA ALA A 187 -2.89 15.26 19.01
C ALA A 187 -1.84 14.23 18.57
N LEU A 188 -2.09 12.95 18.85
CA LEU A 188 -1.30 11.82 18.38
C LEU A 188 -1.83 11.34 17.04
#